data_AF-A0A0B1SDG4-F1
#
_entry.id   AF-A0A0B1SDG4-F1
#
_cell.length_a   1.000
_cell.length_b   1.000
_cell.length_c   1.000
_cell.angle_alpha   90.00
_cell.angle_beta   90.00
_cell.angle_gamma   90.00
#
_symmetry.space_group_name_H-M   'P 1'
#
loop_
_entity.id
_entity.type
_entity.pdbx_description
1 polymer ?
#
loop_
_entity_poly.entity_id
_entity_poly.type
_entity_poly.pdbx_seq_one_letter_code
_entity_poly.pdbx_strand_id
1 'polypeptide(L)'
;MFRIASSNFRVHCIVDVSPNGIQRLHSLRIYPIVIRIKFKSAKQIKDVKEDYCGEKITTKQAKDLMDKNSAIEKELEAMNCSASVVMVSQG
;
A
#
# COMPACT_ATOMS: atom_id res chain seq x y z
N MET A 1 -2.47 -15.50 -1.71
CA MET A 1 -3.65 -16.37 -1.51
C MET A 1 -4.16 -16.17 -0.10
N PHE A 2 -5.10 -15.24 0.17
CA PHE A 2 -5.62 -15.07 1.54
C PHE A 2 -7.10 -14.70 1.58
N ARG A 3 -7.73 -15.19 2.66
CA ARG A 3 -9.17 -15.38 2.85
C ARG A 3 -9.89 -14.08 3.22
N ILE A 4 -11.08 -13.93 2.65
CA ILE A 4 -12.14 -13.04 3.13
C ILE A 4 -12.66 -13.62 4.46
N ALA A 5 -12.56 -12.86 5.55
CA ALA A 5 -13.25 -13.16 6.79
C ALA A 5 -14.53 -12.32 6.86
N SER A 6 -15.64 -13.02 6.66
CA SER A 6 -17.00 -12.59 7.00
C SER A 6 -17.13 -12.24 8.49
N SER A 7 -18.18 -11.49 8.82
CA SER A 7 -18.63 -10.90 10.10
C SER A 7 -18.54 -11.73 11.41
N ASN A 8 -17.93 -12.91 11.44
CA ASN A 8 -17.85 -13.80 12.61
C ASN A 8 -16.44 -14.01 13.19
N PHE A 9 -15.40 -13.34 12.68
CA PHE A 9 -14.04 -13.48 13.21
C PHE A 9 -13.47 -12.14 13.70
N ARG A 10 -12.91 -12.13 14.93
CA ARG A 10 -12.24 -10.97 15.56
C ARG A 10 -10.85 -10.69 14.97
N VAL A 11 -10.66 -10.86 13.66
CA VAL A 11 -9.36 -10.68 13.00
C VAL A 11 -9.51 -9.84 11.75
N HIS A 12 -8.55 -8.96 11.50
CA HIS A 12 -8.45 -8.22 10.25
C HIS A 12 -7.61 -9.02 9.24
N CYS A 13 -8.08 -9.09 7.99
CA CYS A 13 -7.27 -9.63 6.90
C CYS A 13 -6.42 -8.52 6.28
N ILE A 14 -5.17 -8.85 5.95
CA ILE A 14 -4.31 -7.98 5.14
C ILE A 14 -4.47 -8.41 3.69
N VAL A 15 -4.88 -7.49 2.83
CA VAL A 15 -5.13 -7.73 1.42
C VAL A 15 -4.29 -6.79 0.57
N ASP A 16 -3.61 -7.35 -0.43
CA ASP A 16 -2.96 -6.58 -1.49
C ASP A 16 -3.93 -6.49 -2.67
N VAL A 17 -4.50 -5.31 -2.88
CA VAL A 17 -5.53 -5.06 -3.89
C VAL A 17 -5.28 -3.73 -4.58
N SER A 18 -5.65 -3.66 -5.86
CA SER A 18 -5.64 -2.41 -6.62
C SER A 18 -6.72 -1.45 -6.13
N PRO A 19 -6.63 -0.15 -6.50
CA PRO A 19 -7.67 0.83 -6.17
C PRO A 19 -9.07 0.41 -6.67
N ASN A 20 -9.16 -0.19 -7.86
CA ASN A 20 -10.40 -0.80 -8.37
C ASN A 20 -10.90 -1.96 -7.51
N GLY A 21 -9.99 -2.74 -6.91
CA GLY A 21 -10.33 -3.78 -5.93
C GLY A 21 -11.05 -3.21 -4.70
N ILE A 22 -10.65 -2.03 -4.22
CA ILE A 22 -11.31 -1.33 -3.11
C ILE A 22 -12.72 -0.91 -3.51
N GLN A 23 -12.92 -0.35 -4.70
CA GLN A 23 -14.28 -0.03 -5.19
C GLN A 23 -15.17 -1.27 -5.24
N ARG A 24 -14.64 -2.41 -5.69
CA ARG A 24 -15.39 -3.67 -5.69
C ARG A 24 -15.76 -4.13 -4.28
N LEU A 25 -14.88 -3.98 -3.30
CA LEU A 25 -15.21 -4.24 -1.89
C LEU A 25 -16.34 -3.33 -1.40
N HIS A 26 -16.29 -2.03 -1.72
CA HIS A 26 -17.37 -1.08 -1.40
C HIS A 26 -18.70 -1.49 -2.01
N SER A 27 -18.72 -1.97 -3.26
CA SER A 27 -19.94 -2.47 -3.93
C SER A 27 -20.56 -3.67 -3.21
N LEU A 28 -19.74 -4.47 -2.52
CA LEU A 28 -20.14 -5.60 -1.68
C LEU A 28 -20.39 -5.21 -0.22
N ARG A 29 -20.43 -3.90 0.09
CA ARG A 29 -20.60 -3.36 1.45
C ARG A 29 -19.49 -3.78 2.42
N ILE A 30 -18.29 -4.02 1.90
CA ILE A 30 -17.07 -4.25 2.66
C ILE A 30 -16.22 -2.98 2.60
N TYR A 31 -15.94 -2.38 3.76
CA TYR A 31 -15.21 -1.11 3.86
C TYR A 31 -13.83 -1.36 4.47
N PRO A 32 -12.79 -1.61 3.65
CA PRO A 32 -11.46 -1.91 4.17
C PRO A 32 -10.82 -0.68 4.83
N ILE A 33 -9.97 -0.91 5.82
CA ILE A 33 -9.06 0.11 6.34
C ILE A 33 -7.91 0.23 5.34
N VAL A 34 -7.80 1.37 4.65
CA VAL A 34 -6.77 1.61 3.63
C VAL A 34 -5.59 2.34 4.27
N ILE A 35 -4.43 1.69 4.29
CA ILE A 35 -3.19 2.25 4.84
C ILE A 35 -2.18 2.38 3.70
N ARG A 36 -1.53 3.54 3.61
CA ARG A 36 -0.47 3.81 2.65
C ARG A 36 0.84 4.11 3.37
N ILE A 37 1.92 3.50 2.90
CA ILE A 37 3.27 3.77 3.39
C ILE A 37 3.96 4.71 2.41
N LYS A 38 4.42 5.86 2.90
CA LYS A 38 5.09 6.89 2.10
C LYS A 38 6.55 7.01 2.49
N PHE A 39 7.43 6.71 1.53
CA PHE A 39 8.86 6.91 1.65
C PHE A 39 9.22 8.35 1.25
N LYS A 40 10.18 8.95 1.94
CA LYS A 40 10.67 10.30 1.67
C LYS A 40 11.78 10.32 0.60
N SER A 41 12.45 9.19 0.37
CA SER A 41 13.53 9.12 -0.61
C SER A 41 13.72 7.70 -1.18
N ALA A 42 14.33 7.63 -2.35
CA ALA A 42 14.74 6.37 -2.97
C ALA A 42 15.72 5.58 -2.08
N LYS A 43 16.53 6.28 -1.26
CA LYS A 43 17.43 5.63 -0.30
C LYS A 43 16.65 4.80 0.73
N GLN A 44 15.60 5.36 1.33
CA GLN A 44 14.80 4.61 2.31
C GLN A 44 14.18 3.33 1.73
N ILE A 45 13.76 3.37 0.46
CA ILE A 45 13.22 2.17 -0.21
C ILE A 45 14.30 1.12 -0.38
N LYS A 46 15.51 1.53 -0.81
CA LYS A 46 16.65 0.62 -0.94
C LYS A 46 17.01 -0.01 0.39
N ASP A 47 17.16 0.80 1.44
CA ASP A 47 17.54 0.35 2.77
C ASP A 47 16.49 -0.66 3.30
N VAL A 48 15.20 -0.35 3.22
CA VAL A 48 14.13 -1.27 3.64
C VAL A 48 14.10 -2.56 2.82
N LYS A 49 14.31 -2.48 1.50
CA LYS A 49 14.35 -3.66 0.64
C LYS A 49 15.55 -4.55 0.93
N GLU A 50 16.70 -3.98 1.23
CA GLU A 50 17.88 -4.73 1.62
C GLU A 50 17.72 -5.34 3.01
N ASP A 51 17.32 -4.54 4.00
CA ASP A 51 17.26 -4.93 5.42
C ASP A 51 16.16 -5.96 5.72
N TYR A 52 14.97 -5.79 5.13
CA TYR A 52 13.80 -6.62 5.45
C TYR A 52 13.43 -7.63 4.37
N CYS A 53 13.87 -7.43 3.13
CA CYS A 53 13.58 -8.34 2.02
C CYS A 53 14.82 -9.05 1.46
N GLY A 54 16.03 -8.67 1.88
CA GLY A 54 17.27 -9.19 1.30
C GLY A 54 17.46 -8.82 -0.18
N GLU A 55 16.71 -7.83 -0.68
CA GLU A 55 16.65 -7.47 -2.09
C GLU A 55 17.44 -6.18 -2.36
N LYS A 56 18.59 -6.30 -3.03
CA LYS A 56 19.36 -5.13 -3.48
C LYS A 56 18.75 -4.57 -4.76
N ILE A 57 18.20 -3.36 -4.68
CA ILE A 57 17.64 -2.67 -5.85
C ILE A 57 18.47 -1.45 -6.25
N THR A 58 18.44 -1.12 -7.54
CA THR A 58 19.10 0.08 -8.07
C THR A 58 18.34 1.35 -7.70
N THR A 59 19.02 2.49 -7.75
CA THR A 59 18.37 3.81 -7.57
C THR A 59 17.25 4.06 -8.58
N LYS A 60 17.39 3.53 -9.81
CA LYS A 60 16.34 3.62 -10.83
C LYS A 60 15.09 2.85 -10.41
N GLN A 61 15.23 1.58 -10.02
CA GLN A 61 14.12 0.76 -9.53
C GLN A 61 13.43 1.38 -8.31
N ALA A 62 14.20 1.96 -7.39
CA ALA A 62 13.63 2.67 -6.24
C ALA A 62 12.81 3.90 -6.65
N LYS A 63 13.27 4.69 -7.64
CA LYS A 63 12.51 5.82 -8.19
C LYS A 63 11.25 5.35 -8.93
N ASP A 64 11.35 4.30 -9.73
CA ASP A 64 10.20 3.71 -10.44
C ASP A 64 9.11 3.25 -9.44
N LEU A 65 9.50 2.73 -8.27
CA LEU A 65 8.57 2.39 -7.18
C LEU A 65 7.92 3.64 -6.55
N MET A 66 8.66 4.74 -6.38
CA MET A 66 8.10 6.01 -5.91
C MET A 66 7.06 6.57 -6.89
N ASP A 67 7.38 6.54 -8.18
CA ASP A 67 6.50 7.06 -9.23
C ASP A 67 5.21 6.23 -9.32
N LYS A 68 5.33 4.89 -9.27
CA LYS A 68 4.17 3.99 -9.16
C LYS A 68 3.30 4.29 -7.94
N ASN A 69 3.91 4.52 -6.77
CA ASN A 69 3.16 4.86 -5.55
C ASN A 69 2.47 6.23 -5.66
N SER A 70 3.08 7.19 -6.36
CA SER A 70 2.47 8.50 -6.64
C SER A 70 1.32 8.41 -7.65
N ALA A 71 1.39 7.50 -8.63
CA ALA A 71 0.26 7.26 -9.53
C ALA A 71 -0.94 6.67 -8.77
N ILE A 72 -0.70 5.66 -7.93
CA ILE A 72 -1.75 5.05 -7.08
C ILE A 72 -2.35 6.08 -6.10
N GLU A 73 -1.55 7.01 -5.57
CA GLU A 73 -2.03 8.14 -4.75
C GLU A 73 -3.13 8.93 -5.46
N LYS A 74 -2.84 9.36 -6.69
CA LYS A 74 -3.75 10.15 -7.50
C LYS A 74 -5.01 9.36 -7.86
N GLU A 75 -4.89 8.06 -8.12
CA GLU A 75 -6.04 7.20 -8.38
C GLU A 75 -6.95 7.09 -7.15
N LEU A 76 -6.38 6.88 -5.95
CA LEU A 76 -7.15 6.81 -4.71
C LEU A 76 -7.85 8.14 -4.38
N GLU A 77 -7.15 9.26 -4.58
CA GLU A 77 -7.72 10.61 -4.43
C GLU A 77 -8.88 10.84 -5.42
N ALA A 78 -8.71 10.49 -6.68
CA ALA A 78 -9.75 10.64 -7.72
C ALA A 78 -11.02 9.83 -7.41
N MET A 79 -10.90 8.74 -6.65
CA MET A 79 -12.03 7.93 -6.20
C MET A 79 -12.61 8.36 -4.85
N ASN A 80 -12.12 9.46 -4.26
CA ASN A 80 -12.48 9.90 -2.90
C ASN A 80 -12.26 8.81 -1.84
N CYS A 81 -11.23 7.97 -2.02
CA CYS A 81 -10.89 6.91 -1.07
C CYS A 81 -10.07 7.50 0.09
N SER A 82 -10.66 7.53 1.29
CA SER A 82 -9.93 7.90 2.49
C SER A 82 -8.87 6.84 2.83
N ALA A 83 -7.61 7.24 2.83
CA ALA A 83 -6.48 6.39 3.21
C ALA A 83 -5.66 7.05 4.31
N SER A 84 -5.31 6.29 5.34
CA SER A 84 -4.35 6.72 6.35
C SER A 84 -2.94 6.63 5.78
N VAL A 85 -2.21 7.74 5.79
CA VAL A 85 -0.82 7.80 5.29
C VAL A 85 0.15 7.72 6.45
N VAL A 86 0.99 6.69 6.44
CA VAL A 86 2.10 6.51 7.38
C VAL A 86 3.40 6.87 6.68
N MET A 87 4.06 7.93 7.14
CA MET A 87 5.37 8.31 6.61
C MET A 87 6.48 7.52 7.31
N VAL A 88 7.42 7.01 6.53
CA VAL A 88 8.59 6.30 7.06
C VAL A 88 9.56 7.29 7.70
N SER A 89 9.86 7.10 8.98
CA SER A 89 10.88 7.88 9.70
C SER A 89 12.30 7.53 9.23
N GLN A 90 13.24 8.44 9.44
CA GLN A 90 14.66 8.09 9.34
C GLN A 90 15.04 7.37 10.64
N GLY A 91 15.72 6.23 10.51
CA GLY A 91 16.43 5.59 11.63
C GLY A 91 17.79 6.24 11.83
#